data_AF-A0A7S1FZ90-F1
#
_entry.id   AF-A0A7S1FZ90-F1
#
_cell.length_a   1.000
_cell.length_b   1.000
_cell.length_c   1.000
_cell.angle_alpha   90.00
_cell.angle_beta   90.00
_cell.angle_gamma   90.00
#
_symmetry.space_group_name_H-M   'P 1'
#
loop_
_entity.id
_entity.type
_entity.pdbx_description
1 polymer ?
#
loop_
_entity_poly.entity_id
_entity_poly.type
_entity_poly.pdbx_seq_one_letter_code
_entity_poly.pdbx_strand_id
1 'polypeptide(L)'
;HADSFLVQAGSGVATLGLPDSPGVPASATAATLCATYNDLASVEAIFEANKDEIAGLILEPVVGNSGFIKPTKEFLEGLRALATKHGAVLVFDEVMTGFRVSYGGAQEYFGVTPDLTTMGKVIGGGLPVGAYGGTKEIMEQVAPAGPMYQAGTLSGNPLAMTAGIETLKRLRDTEGAYAELERKGQKL
;
A
#
# COMPACT_ATOMS: atom_id res chain seq x y z
N HIS A 1 3.29 -3.34 11.67
CA HIS A 1 2.26 -4.36 11.91
C HIS A 1 1.04 -3.64 12.47
N ALA A 2 -0.17 -3.94 12.00
CA ALA A 2 -1.39 -3.30 12.45
C ALA A 2 -2.53 -4.33 12.47
N ASP A 3 -3.12 -4.54 13.65
CA ASP A 3 -4.10 -5.61 13.90
C ASP A 3 -5.41 -5.40 13.15
N SER A 4 -5.75 -4.14 12.83
CA SER A 4 -6.97 -3.80 12.09
C SER A 4 -7.05 -4.41 10.70
N PHE A 5 -5.91 -4.80 10.10
CA PHE A 5 -5.90 -5.47 8.80
C PHE A 5 -6.07 -7.00 8.90
N LEU A 6 -6.11 -7.57 10.09
CA LEU A 6 -6.33 -9.01 10.32
C LEU A 6 -7.82 -9.35 10.33
N VAL A 7 -8.55 -8.86 9.33
CA VAL A 7 -9.98 -9.07 9.13
C VAL A 7 -10.21 -10.26 8.19
N GLN A 8 -11.26 -11.03 8.46
CA GLN A 8 -11.58 -12.22 7.67
C GLN A 8 -12.05 -11.83 6.25
N ALA A 9 -11.23 -12.15 5.24
CA ALA A 9 -11.58 -11.92 3.84
C ALA A 9 -12.39 -13.11 3.27
N GLY A 10 -13.73 -12.99 3.20
CA GLY A 10 -14.56 -13.94 2.43
C GLY A 10 -15.95 -14.31 3.01
N SER A 11 -16.92 -14.47 2.08
CA SER A 11 -18.37 -14.72 2.27
C SER A 11 -19.13 -13.60 2.98
N GLY A 12 -20.45 -13.46 2.71
CA GLY A 12 -21.28 -12.28 3.04
C GLY A 12 -21.39 -11.85 4.53
N VAL A 13 -20.64 -12.49 5.41
CA VAL A 13 -20.41 -12.12 6.82
C VAL A 13 -19.17 -11.22 6.98
N ALA A 14 -18.32 -11.10 5.94
CA ALA A 14 -17.08 -10.29 5.93
C ALA A 14 -17.31 -8.78 6.10
N THR A 15 -18.54 -8.30 5.92
CA THR A 15 -18.92 -6.91 6.22
C THR A 15 -19.00 -6.61 7.72
N LEU A 16 -18.86 -7.61 8.60
CA LEU A 16 -18.90 -7.44 10.05
C LEU A 16 -17.53 -7.23 10.70
N GLY A 17 -16.44 -7.13 9.91
CA GLY A 17 -15.11 -6.84 10.46
C GLY A 17 -14.62 -7.91 11.45
N LEU A 18 -14.96 -9.18 11.26
CA LEU A 18 -14.56 -10.26 12.19
C LEU A 18 -13.05 -10.51 12.10
N PRO A 19 -12.35 -10.72 13.23
CA PRO A 19 -10.91 -10.96 13.23
C PRO A 19 -10.59 -12.36 12.67
N ASP A 20 -9.56 -12.45 11.83
CA ASP A 20 -9.08 -13.69 11.22
C ASP A 20 -7.94 -14.35 12.01
N SER A 21 -7.38 -13.64 13.00
CA SER A 21 -6.29 -14.13 13.85
C SER A 21 -6.71 -14.20 15.32
N PRO A 22 -6.47 -15.34 16.02
CA PRO A 22 -6.63 -15.41 17.46
C PRO A 22 -5.85 -14.31 18.19
N GLY A 23 -6.47 -13.72 19.21
CA GLY A 23 -5.86 -12.65 20.02
C GLY A 23 -6.15 -11.23 19.52
N VAL A 24 -6.70 -11.07 18.31
CA VAL A 24 -7.17 -9.76 17.81
C VAL A 24 -8.57 -9.50 18.37
N PRO A 25 -8.79 -8.42 19.15
CA PRO A 25 -10.13 -8.07 19.61
C PRO A 25 -11.02 -7.72 18.42
N ALA A 26 -12.30 -8.12 18.46
CA ALA A 26 -13.25 -7.76 17.40
C ALA A 26 -13.36 -6.24 17.18
N SER A 27 -13.17 -5.44 18.23
CA SER A 27 -13.14 -3.97 18.12
C SER A 27 -11.96 -3.44 17.30
N ALA A 28 -10.87 -4.20 17.17
CA ALA A 28 -9.71 -3.79 16.38
C ALA A 28 -9.98 -3.88 14.87
N THR A 29 -10.85 -4.79 14.43
CA THR A 29 -11.19 -5.04 13.03
C THR A 29 -12.56 -4.51 12.62
N ALA A 30 -13.42 -4.12 13.57
CA ALA A 30 -14.78 -3.64 13.32
C ALA A 30 -14.88 -2.43 12.35
N ALA A 31 -13.84 -1.59 12.29
CA ALA A 31 -13.79 -0.43 11.40
C ALA A 31 -13.14 -0.73 10.03
N THR A 32 -12.83 -2.00 9.74
CA THR A 32 -12.19 -2.41 8.48
C THR A 32 -13.21 -3.11 7.60
N LEU A 33 -13.38 -2.59 6.37
CA LEU A 33 -14.31 -3.09 5.38
C LEU A 33 -13.53 -3.73 4.23
N CYS A 34 -13.95 -4.91 3.79
CA CYS A 34 -13.28 -5.65 2.72
C CYS A 34 -14.06 -5.54 1.40
N ALA A 35 -13.36 -5.13 0.34
CA ALA A 35 -13.84 -5.17 -1.04
C ALA A 35 -13.16 -6.31 -1.81
N THR A 36 -13.70 -6.64 -2.99
CA THR A 36 -13.09 -7.63 -3.87
C THR A 36 -12.10 -6.93 -4.81
N TYR A 37 -10.85 -7.40 -4.84
CA TYR A 37 -9.82 -6.85 -5.73
C TYR A 37 -10.22 -7.02 -7.20
N ASN A 38 -9.93 -6.02 -8.05
CA ASN A 38 -10.39 -5.91 -9.45
C ASN A 38 -11.92 -5.81 -9.64
N ASP A 39 -12.72 -5.70 -8.58
CA ASP A 39 -14.16 -5.43 -8.65
C ASP A 39 -14.45 -4.02 -8.11
N LEU A 40 -14.45 -3.03 -9.00
CA LEU A 40 -14.73 -1.64 -8.64
C LEU A 40 -16.14 -1.46 -8.06
N ALA A 41 -17.13 -2.20 -8.58
CA ALA A 41 -18.51 -2.11 -8.10
C ALA A 41 -18.63 -2.55 -6.63
N SER A 42 -17.83 -3.54 -6.20
CA SER A 42 -17.76 -3.93 -4.79
C SER A 42 -17.27 -2.81 -3.88
N VAL A 43 -16.32 -1.98 -4.36
CA VAL A 43 -15.78 -0.83 -3.62
C VAL A 43 -16.81 0.29 -3.59
N GLU A 44 -17.45 0.60 -4.73
CA GLU A 44 -18.51 1.60 -4.83
C GLU A 44 -19.68 1.30 -3.89
N ALA A 45 -20.10 0.04 -3.80
CA ALA A 45 -21.15 -0.39 -2.88
C ALA A 45 -20.81 -0.10 -1.41
N ILE A 46 -19.53 -0.28 -1.01
CA ILE A 46 -19.06 0.03 0.34
C ILE A 46 -19.10 1.54 0.60
N PHE A 47 -18.64 2.36 -0.34
CA PHE A 47 -18.71 3.82 -0.21
C PHE A 47 -20.16 4.33 -0.13
N GLU A 48 -21.07 3.74 -0.90
CA GLU A 48 -22.50 4.10 -0.88
C GLU A 48 -23.19 3.70 0.43
N ALA A 49 -22.79 2.56 1.02
CA ALA A 49 -23.34 2.09 2.30
C ALA A 49 -22.78 2.86 3.51
N ASN A 50 -21.62 3.51 3.38
CA ASN A 50 -20.89 4.18 4.46
C ASN A 50 -20.53 5.62 4.06
N LYS A 51 -21.53 6.38 3.61
CA LYS A 51 -21.33 7.75 3.11
C LYS A 51 -20.64 8.63 4.15
N ASP A 52 -19.58 9.30 3.73
CA ASP A 52 -18.80 10.24 4.54
C ASP A 52 -18.13 9.60 5.78
N GLU A 53 -18.11 8.26 5.88
CA GLU A 53 -17.50 7.52 6.99
C GLU A 53 -16.17 6.85 6.61
N ILE A 54 -15.85 6.73 5.32
CA ILE A 54 -14.62 6.09 4.84
C ILE A 54 -13.44 7.06 4.87
N ALA A 55 -12.51 6.86 5.81
CA ALA A 55 -11.29 7.67 5.91
C ALA A 55 -10.30 7.43 4.75
N GLY A 56 -10.23 6.20 4.23
CA GLY A 56 -9.29 5.83 3.18
C GLY A 56 -9.47 4.40 2.70
N LEU A 57 -8.83 4.09 1.58
CA LEU A 57 -8.75 2.75 1.01
C LEU A 57 -7.28 2.40 0.78
N ILE A 58 -6.90 1.17 1.14
CA ILE A 58 -5.53 0.66 1.02
C ILE A 58 -5.54 -0.62 0.18
N LEU A 59 -4.58 -0.75 -0.74
CA LEU A 59 -4.40 -1.95 -1.55
C LEU A 59 -2.95 -2.16 -1.95
N GLU A 60 -2.56 -3.42 -2.18
CA GLU A 60 -1.40 -3.72 -3.02
C GLU A 60 -1.74 -3.38 -4.49
N PRO A 61 -1.00 -2.51 -5.18
CA PRO A 61 -1.30 -2.17 -6.57
C PRO A 61 -1.19 -3.37 -7.50
N VAL A 62 -0.28 -4.31 -7.20
CA VAL A 62 -0.24 -5.66 -7.75
C VAL A 62 -0.25 -6.61 -6.57
N VAL A 63 -1.26 -7.47 -6.46
CA VAL A 63 -1.34 -8.41 -5.34
C VAL A 63 -0.21 -9.44 -5.48
N GLY A 64 0.55 -9.63 -4.42
CA GLY A 64 1.54 -10.70 -4.31
C GLY A 64 1.29 -11.70 -3.18
N ASN A 65 0.57 -11.30 -2.12
CA ASN A 65 0.38 -12.13 -0.93
C ASN A 65 -0.71 -13.22 -1.07
N SER A 66 -1.61 -13.11 -2.05
CA SER A 66 -2.68 -14.08 -2.34
C SER A 66 -2.57 -14.65 -3.75
N GLY A 67 -1.34 -14.82 -4.23
CA GLY A 67 -1.01 -15.07 -5.63
C GLY A 67 -0.62 -13.79 -6.36
N PHE A 68 -0.09 -13.93 -7.58
CA PHE A 68 0.29 -12.80 -8.43
C PHE A 68 -0.92 -12.36 -9.27
N ILE A 69 -1.64 -11.33 -8.81
CA ILE A 69 -2.83 -10.82 -9.49
C ILE A 69 -2.56 -9.40 -9.95
N LYS A 70 -2.52 -9.20 -11.28
CA LYS A 70 -2.35 -7.88 -11.87
C LYS A 70 -3.66 -7.07 -11.77
N PRO A 71 -3.59 -5.76 -11.52
CA PRO A 71 -4.74 -4.90 -11.61
C PRO A 71 -5.20 -4.76 -13.07
N THR A 72 -6.48 -4.48 -13.28
CA THR A 72 -6.89 -3.78 -14.50
C THR A 72 -6.58 -2.29 -14.35
N LYS A 73 -6.29 -1.61 -15.47
CA LYS A 73 -5.99 -0.17 -15.43
C LYS A 73 -7.23 0.62 -14.96
N GLU A 74 -8.39 0.21 -15.45
CA GLU A 74 -9.69 0.76 -15.13
C GLU A 74 -10.00 0.65 -13.64
N PHE A 75 -9.59 -0.44 -12.99
CA PHE A 75 -9.74 -0.60 -11.54
C PHE A 75 -8.94 0.46 -10.76
N LEU A 76 -7.64 0.61 -11.03
CA LEU A 76 -6.82 1.59 -10.30
C LEU A 76 -7.25 3.04 -10.56
N GLU A 77 -7.58 3.37 -11.81
CA GLU A 77 -8.12 4.69 -12.16
C GLU A 77 -9.48 4.94 -11.49
N GLY A 78 -10.34 3.92 -11.43
CA GLY A 78 -11.62 3.97 -10.74
C GLY A 78 -11.46 4.19 -9.23
N LEU A 79 -10.55 3.49 -8.57
CA LEU A 79 -10.24 3.69 -7.16
C LEU A 79 -9.76 5.12 -6.88
N ARG A 80 -8.90 5.66 -7.76
CA ARG A 80 -8.43 7.04 -7.64
C ARG A 80 -9.58 8.04 -7.75
N ALA A 81 -10.43 7.89 -8.76
CA ALA A 81 -11.58 8.75 -8.97
C ALA A 81 -12.57 8.67 -7.79
N LEU A 82 -12.82 7.48 -7.29
CA LEU A 82 -13.72 7.24 -6.15
C LEU A 82 -13.17 7.87 -4.86
N ALA A 83 -11.90 7.67 -4.57
CA ALA A 83 -11.21 8.27 -3.43
C ALA A 83 -11.33 9.81 -3.46
N THR A 84 -11.04 10.42 -4.61
CA THR A 84 -11.17 11.87 -4.80
C THR A 84 -12.61 12.35 -4.63
N LYS A 85 -13.58 11.65 -5.21
CA LYS A 85 -15.01 12.00 -5.13
C LYS A 85 -15.52 12.02 -3.69
N HIS A 86 -15.06 11.10 -2.86
CA HIS A 86 -15.52 10.93 -1.47
C HIS A 86 -14.58 11.54 -0.43
N GLY A 87 -13.50 12.20 -0.83
CA GLY A 87 -12.51 12.77 0.10
C GLY A 87 -11.75 11.72 0.90
N ALA A 88 -11.71 10.48 0.44
CA ALA A 88 -10.99 9.39 1.09
C ALA A 88 -9.52 9.34 0.61
N VAL A 89 -8.61 8.96 1.51
CA VAL A 89 -7.19 8.80 1.20
C VAL A 89 -6.98 7.50 0.41
N LEU A 90 -6.45 7.58 -0.81
CA LEU A 90 -5.98 6.42 -1.55
C LEU A 90 -4.56 6.06 -1.11
N VAL A 91 -4.39 4.84 -0.60
CA VAL A 91 -3.10 4.32 -0.15
C VAL A 91 -2.66 3.15 -1.03
N PHE A 92 -1.48 3.27 -1.64
CA PHE A 92 -0.82 2.13 -2.27
C PHE A 92 0.15 1.48 -1.29
N ASP A 93 -0.07 0.19 -1.01
CA ASP A 93 0.91 -0.66 -0.36
C ASP A 93 1.95 -1.12 -1.38
N GLU A 94 3.01 -0.34 -1.49
CA GLU A 94 4.14 -0.61 -2.37
C GLU A 94 5.29 -1.28 -1.63
N VAL A 95 5.04 -1.93 -0.48
CA VAL A 95 6.07 -2.68 0.24
C VAL A 95 6.66 -3.79 -0.64
N MET A 96 5.87 -4.39 -1.53
CA MET A 96 6.35 -5.37 -2.51
C MET A 96 6.66 -4.79 -3.88
N THR A 97 5.80 -3.93 -4.42
CA THR A 97 5.89 -3.42 -5.79
C THR A 97 6.88 -2.26 -5.94
N GLY A 98 7.11 -1.48 -4.88
CA GLY A 98 8.00 -0.33 -4.88
C GLY A 98 9.43 -0.70 -5.26
N PHE A 99 10.00 0.03 -6.22
CA PHE A 99 11.32 -0.21 -6.81
C PHE A 99 11.51 -1.58 -7.47
N ARG A 100 10.44 -2.39 -7.59
CA ARG A 100 10.47 -3.75 -8.14
C ARG A 100 9.86 -3.82 -9.52
N VAL A 101 8.65 -3.27 -9.71
CA VAL A 101 7.94 -3.31 -11.00
C VAL A 101 8.45 -2.24 -11.96
N SER A 102 8.89 -1.11 -11.41
CA SER A 102 9.60 -0.03 -12.08
C SER A 102 10.42 0.73 -11.02
N TYR A 103 11.19 1.75 -11.43
CA TYR A 103 11.94 2.56 -10.48
C TYR A 103 11.01 3.35 -9.55
N GLY A 104 10.00 4.04 -10.06
CA GLY A 104 8.98 4.74 -9.26
C GLY A 104 7.82 3.87 -8.80
N GLY A 105 7.95 2.54 -8.83
CA GLY A 105 6.93 1.62 -8.33
C GLY A 105 5.70 1.47 -9.23
N ALA A 106 4.70 0.79 -8.72
CA ALA A 106 3.46 0.53 -9.44
C ALA A 106 2.70 1.81 -9.79
N GLN A 107 2.79 2.85 -8.96
CA GLN A 107 2.22 4.16 -9.29
C GLN A 107 2.79 4.75 -10.60
N GLU A 108 4.12 4.67 -10.82
CA GLU A 108 4.73 5.07 -12.09
C GLU A 108 4.31 4.12 -13.21
N TYR A 109 4.38 2.81 -12.96
CA TYR A 109 4.13 1.78 -13.97
C TYR A 109 2.71 1.83 -14.54
N PHE A 110 1.71 2.05 -13.68
CA PHE A 110 0.30 2.14 -14.09
C PHE A 110 -0.19 3.58 -14.32
N GLY A 111 0.61 4.58 -13.97
CA GLY A 111 0.25 5.99 -14.14
C GLY A 111 -0.86 6.48 -13.21
N VAL A 112 -0.96 5.92 -11.99
CA VAL A 112 -1.96 6.28 -10.98
C VAL A 112 -1.27 6.74 -9.69
N THR A 113 -1.51 7.99 -9.29
CA THR A 113 -0.88 8.60 -8.11
C THR A 113 -1.75 8.45 -6.86
N PRO A 114 -1.32 7.69 -5.84
CA PRO A 114 -2.01 7.62 -4.55
C PRO A 114 -1.75 8.88 -3.72
N ASP A 115 -2.55 9.09 -2.67
CA ASP A 115 -2.31 10.17 -1.70
C ASP A 115 -1.20 9.80 -0.72
N LEU A 116 -1.07 8.51 -0.42
CA LEU A 116 -0.04 7.94 0.45
C LEU A 116 0.47 6.61 -0.11
N THR A 117 1.76 6.36 0.05
CA THR A 117 2.42 5.11 -0.33
C THR A 117 3.14 4.53 0.87
N THR A 118 2.97 3.25 1.14
CA THR A 118 3.83 2.51 2.08
C THR A 118 4.93 1.79 1.31
N MET A 119 6.12 1.71 1.90
CA MET A 119 7.31 1.13 1.29
C MET A 119 8.05 0.27 2.31
N GLY A 120 8.77 -0.72 1.80
CA GLY A 120 9.61 -1.60 2.60
C GLY A 120 10.46 -2.46 1.68
N LYS A 121 10.92 -3.62 2.17
CA LYS A 121 11.72 -4.60 1.40
C LYS A 121 12.92 -3.95 0.69
N VAL A 122 12.76 -3.56 -0.58
CA VAL A 122 13.84 -3.04 -1.43
C VAL A 122 14.50 -1.80 -0.82
N ILE A 123 13.73 -0.91 -0.19
CA ILE A 123 14.28 0.33 0.41
C ILE A 123 15.24 0.10 1.57
N GLY A 124 15.25 -1.12 2.14
CA GLY A 124 16.18 -1.50 3.20
C GLY A 124 17.45 -2.19 2.70
N GLY A 125 17.54 -2.54 1.42
CA GLY A 125 18.71 -3.24 0.88
C GLY A 125 19.02 -4.57 1.59
N GLY A 126 17.99 -5.25 2.11
CA GLY A 126 18.13 -6.47 2.91
C GLY A 126 18.12 -6.24 4.43
N LEU A 127 18.07 -5.00 4.90
CA LEU A 127 17.91 -4.65 6.31
C LEU A 127 16.47 -4.23 6.66
N PRO A 128 16.07 -4.26 7.94
CA PRO A 128 14.75 -3.84 8.38
C PRO A 128 14.51 -2.34 8.13
N VAL A 129 13.73 -2.02 7.10
CA VAL A 129 13.27 -0.67 6.79
C VAL A 129 11.83 -0.73 6.31
N GLY A 130 11.01 0.14 6.89
CA GLY A 130 9.70 0.52 6.38
C GLY A 130 9.61 2.04 6.30
N ALA A 131 8.81 2.53 5.36
CA ALA A 131 8.52 3.95 5.22
C ALA A 131 7.06 4.14 4.78
N TYR A 132 6.53 5.32 5.04
CA TYR A 132 5.31 5.81 4.42
C TYR A 132 5.54 7.27 4.03
N GLY A 133 4.94 7.68 2.92
CA GLY A 133 5.06 9.04 2.40
C GLY A 133 3.87 9.38 1.53
N GLY A 134 3.53 10.66 1.45
CA GLY A 134 2.36 11.11 0.73
C GLY A 134 2.41 12.60 0.47
N THR A 135 1.23 13.19 0.22
CA THR A 135 1.11 14.64 0.06
C THR A 135 1.58 15.38 1.31
N LYS A 136 2.04 16.62 1.12
CA LYS A 136 2.57 17.44 2.21
C LYS A 136 1.52 17.63 3.31
N GLU A 137 0.28 17.87 2.91
CA GLU A 137 -0.85 18.11 3.80
C GLU A 137 -1.11 16.92 4.75
N ILE A 138 -0.97 15.69 4.25
CA ILE A 138 -1.08 14.47 5.08
C ILE A 138 0.16 14.32 5.97
N MET A 139 1.35 14.50 5.41
CA MET A 139 2.60 14.28 6.16
C MET A 139 2.82 15.32 7.26
N GLU A 140 2.27 16.53 7.14
CA GLU A 140 2.31 17.56 8.19
C GLU A 140 1.42 17.21 9.40
N GLN A 141 0.55 16.21 9.31
CA GLN A 141 -0.17 15.70 10.49
C GLN A 141 0.70 14.82 11.39
N VAL A 142 1.82 14.29 10.88
CA VAL A 142 2.70 13.37 11.63
C VAL A 142 3.52 14.16 12.65
N ALA A 143 3.61 13.67 13.88
CA ALA A 143 4.46 14.25 14.91
C ALA A 143 5.95 14.26 14.46
N PRO A 144 6.72 15.33 14.77
CA PRO A 144 6.36 16.46 15.63
C PRO A 144 5.68 17.64 14.89
N ALA A 145 5.46 17.55 13.57
CA ALA A 145 4.84 18.63 12.80
C ALA A 145 3.34 18.78 13.10
N GLY A 146 2.66 17.66 13.34
CA GLY A 146 1.24 17.60 13.66
C GLY A 146 0.91 16.67 14.83
N PRO A 147 -0.40 16.45 15.08
CA PRO A 147 -0.87 15.77 16.28
C PRO A 147 -0.83 14.23 16.20
N MET A 148 -0.64 13.64 15.01
CA MET A 148 -0.68 12.19 14.82
C MET A 148 0.66 11.57 15.24
N TYR A 149 0.67 10.91 16.39
CA TYR A 149 1.89 10.37 16.98
C TYR A 149 2.37 9.10 16.27
N GLN A 150 3.59 9.15 15.74
CA GLN A 150 4.32 7.99 15.29
C GLN A 150 5.80 8.17 15.65
N ALA A 151 6.38 7.15 16.28
CA ALA A 151 7.80 7.13 16.62
C ALA A 151 8.38 5.73 16.44
N GLY A 152 9.72 5.63 16.40
CA GLY A 152 10.42 4.36 16.42
C GLY A 152 11.90 4.56 16.77
N THR A 153 12.38 3.85 17.80
CA THR A 153 13.74 4.02 18.34
C THR A 153 14.83 3.79 17.30
N LEU A 154 14.62 2.84 16.39
CA LEU A 154 15.58 2.46 15.34
C LEU A 154 15.18 2.96 13.95
N SER A 155 14.11 3.76 13.85
CA SER A 155 13.67 4.35 12.60
C SER A 155 14.77 5.26 12.04
N GLY A 156 15.09 5.10 10.77
CA GLY A 156 16.14 5.90 10.11
C GLY A 156 17.57 5.62 10.58
N ASN A 157 17.84 4.45 11.18
CA ASN A 157 19.19 4.11 11.63
C ASN A 157 20.20 4.10 10.44
N PRO A 158 21.43 4.61 10.64
CA PRO A 158 22.36 4.86 9.54
C PRO A 158 22.78 3.59 8.78
N LEU A 159 22.88 2.43 9.46
CA LEU A 159 23.24 1.18 8.80
C LEU A 159 22.19 0.78 7.75
N ALA A 160 20.92 0.80 8.12
CA ALA A 160 19.82 0.49 7.22
C ALA A 160 19.68 1.54 6.10
N MET A 161 19.89 2.82 6.42
CA MET A 161 19.86 3.89 5.42
C MET A 161 20.99 3.76 4.40
N THR A 162 22.21 3.41 4.81
CA THR A 162 23.32 3.17 3.88
C THR A 162 23.02 2.02 2.94
N ALA A 163 22.53 0.88 3.44
CA ALA A 163 22.17 -0.27 2.59
C ALA A 163 21.05 0.07 1.60
N GLY A 164 20.02 0.78 2.07
CA GLY A 164 18.92 1.26 1.23
C GLY A 164 19.39 2.20 0.11
N ILE A 165 20.14 3.25 0.46
CA ILE A 165 20.65 4.24 -0.49
C ILE A 165 21.50 3.57 -1.57
N GLU A 166 22.44 2.70 -1.19
CA GLU A 166 23.30 2.02 -2.17
C GLU A 166 22.52 1.03 -3.04
N THR A 167 21.47 0.40 -2.50
CA THR A 167 20.56 -0.44 -3.30
C THR A 167 19.81 0.38 -4.34
N LEU A 168 19.20 1.51 -3.94
CA LEU A 168 18.43 2.37 -4.84
C LEU A 168 19.32 3.02 -5.90
N LYS A 169 20.54 3.47 -5.52
CA LYS A 169 21.53 3.96 -6.48
C LYS A 169 21.86 2.91 -7.54
N ARG A 170 22.12 1.66 -7.14
CA ARG A 170 22.40 0.57 -8.09
C ARG A 170 21.24 0.33 -9.04
N LEU A 171 20.00 0.34 -8.55
CA LEU A 171 18.82 0.18 -9.39
C LEU A 171 18.66 1.33 -10.39
N ARG A 172 18.92 2.57 -9.96
CA ARG A 172 18.85 3.77 -10.80
C ARG A 172 19.95 3.84 -11.85
N ASP A 173 21.19 3.57 -11.42
CA ASP A 173 22.40 3.84 -12.19
C ASP A 173 22.76 2.66 -13.12
N THR A 174 22.11 1.50 -12.94
CA THR A 174 22.26 0.35 -13.85
C THR A 174 21.32 0.54 -15.06
N GLU A 175 21.90 0.89 -16.19
CA GLU A 175 21.16 1.00 -17.46
C GLU A 175 20.43 -0.31 -17.80
N GLY A 176 19.15 -0.20 -18.13
CA GLY A 176 18.33 -1.35 -18.50
C GLY A 176 18.02 -2.34 -17.37
N ALA A 177 18.26 -1.98 -16.10
CA ALA A 177 18.01 -2.87 -14.96
C ALA A 177 16.61 -3.51 -14.99
N TYR A 178 15.56 -2.69 -15.15
CA TYR A 178 14.17 -3.15 -15.17
C TYR A 178 13.83 -3.95 -16.43
N ALA A 179 14.38 -3.57 -17.60
CA ALA A 179 14.19 -4.34 -18.83
C ALA A 179 14.81 -5.74 -18.72
N GLU A 180 15.98 -5.86 -18.08
CA GLU A 180 16.62 -7.16 -17.84
C GLU A 180 15.87 -7.99 -16.80
N LEU A 181 15.31 -7.36 -15.76
CA LEU A 181 14.44 -8.04 -14.78
C LEU A 181 13.18 -8.59 -15.44
N GLU A 182 12.51 -7.80 -16.27
CA GLU A 182 11.33 -8.22 -17.05
C GLU A 182 11.68 -9.39 -17.98
N ARG A 183 12.78 -9.27 -18.74
CA ARG A 183 13.26 -10.33 -19.65
C ARG A 183 13.56 -11.65 -18.92
N LYS A 184 14.01 -11.60 -17.67
CA LYS A 184 14.22 -12.80 -16.84
C LYS A 184 12.92 -13.33 -16.26
N GLY A 185 12.01 -12.45 -15.82
CA GLY A 185 10.71 -12.82 -15.29
C GLY A 185 9.86 -13.60 -16.29
N GLN A 186 9.89 -13.21 -17.58
CA GLN A 186 9.15 -13.90 -18.65
C GLN A 186 9.63 -15.32 -18.99
N LYS A 187 10.77 -15.75 -18.43
CA LYS A 187 11.34 -17.10 -18.65
C LYS A 187 10.94 -18.09 -17.56
N LEU A 188 10.32 -17.63 -16.48
CA LEU A 188 9.83 -18.43 -15.36
C LEU A 188 8.35 -18.78 -15.59
#